data_AF-A0A1Q8TPI1-F1
#
_entry.id   AF-A0A1Q8TPI1-F1
#
_cell.length_a   1.000
_cell.length_b   1.000
_cell.length_c   1.000
_cell.angle_alpha   90.00
_cell.angle_beta   90.00
_cell.angle_gamma   90.00
#
_symmetry.space_group_name_H-M   'P 1'
#
loop_
_entity.id
_entity.type
_entity.pdbx_description
1 polymer ?
#
loop_
_entity_poly.entity_id
_entity_poly.type
_entity_poly.pdbx_seq_one_letter_code
_entity_poly.pdbx_strand_id
1 'polypeptide(L)'
;MALFTRTHPVPASAPVPAPETWTPEGALVSQRYRALEGATVLVYTADADRGTAYYAAACLGCTYRASETTADYPMSEAEAAKAANAHAAACRAMPRGVPARPEDPEAVELVRSRLSRHRYGTGPRRVHIADFNALRVDLQRSTPWIKALLESLAQTEPGFLTATLDGQGTLFAVQPFDRP
;
A
#
# COMPACT_ATOMS: atom_id res chain seq x y z
N MET A 1 52.15 -7.58 28.80
CA MET A 1 51.00 -6.70 28.48
C MET A 1 50.68 -6.87 26.99
N ALA A 2 49.53 -7.45 26.65
CA ALA A 2 49.08 -7.59 25.27
C ALA A 2 47.65 -7.02 25.18
N LEU A 3 47.47 -5.96 24.39
CA LEU A 3 46.18 -5.35 24.11
C LEU A 3 45.57 -6.05 22.89
N PHE A 4 44.51 -6.82 23.11
CA PHE A 4 43.67 -7.35 22.04
C PHE A 4 42.72 -6.25 21.55
N THR A 5 43.00 -5.68 20.38
CA THR A 5 42.01 -4.92 19.61
C THR A 5 41.04 -5.90 18.96
N ARG A 6 39.84 -6.05 19.53
CA ARG A 6 38.70 -6.68 18.85
C ARG A 6 38.18 -5.71 17.78
N THR A 7 38.51 -5.97 16.52
CA THR A 7 37.81 -5.37 15.39
C THR A 7 36.41 -6.01 15.33
N HIS A 8 35.38 -5.25 15.72
CA HIS A 8 34.00 -5.65 15.49
C HIS A 8 33.73 -5.68 13.97
N PRO A 9 33.25 -6.79 13.38
CA PRO A 9 32.82 -6.77 11.99
C PRO A 9 31.57 -5.89 11.87
N VAL A 10 31.64 -4.87 11.03
CA VAL A 10 30.46 -4.15 10.56
C VAL A 10 29.60 -5.15 9.77
N PRO A 11 28.33 -5.37 10.13
CA PRO A 11 27.48 -6.27 9.35
C PRO A 11 27.37 -5.73 7.92
N ALA A 12 27.64 -6.60 6.95
CA ALA A 12 27.46 -6.28 5.53
C ALA A 12 26.01 -5.84 5.30
N SER A 13 25.82 -4.63 4.78
CA SER A 13 24.50 -4.12 4.40
C SER A 13 23.83 -5.11 3.45
N ALA A 14 22.58 -5.46 3.73
CA ALA A 14 21.81 -6.34 2.86
C ALA A 14 21.79 -5.77 1.42
N PRO A 15 21.82 -6.63 0.38
CA PRO A 15 21.79 -6.17 -1.01
C PRO A 15 20.52 -5.35 -1.26
N VAL A 16 20.69 -4.17 -1.87
CA VAL A 16 19.57 -3.32 -2.26
C VAL A 16 18.72 -4.07 -3.29
N PRO A 17 17.40 -4.22 -3.09
CA PRO A 17 16.55 -4.95 -4.02
C PRO A 17 16.46 -4.23 -5.36
N ALA A 18 16.56 -4.99 -6.45
CA ALA A 18 16.42 -4.47 -7.81
C ALA A 18 14.93 -4.19 -8.14
N PRO A 19 14.57 -3.02 -8.68
CA PRO A 19 13.19 -2.66 -9.02
C PRO A 19 12.47 -3.68 -9.92
N GLU A 20 13.21 -4.37 -10.78
CA GLU A 20 12.70 -5.34 -11.75
C GLU A 20 12.21 -6.63 -11.11
N THR A 21 12.75 -7.00 -9.94
CA THR A 21 12.40 -8.24 -9.21
C THR A 21 11.75 -7.96 -7.87
N TRP A 22 11.77 -6.71 -7.42
CA TRP A 22 11.16 -6.31 -6.16
C TRP A 22 9.64 -6.46 -6.18
N THR A 23 9.12 -6.91 -5.04
CA THR A 23 7.69 -7.03 -4.74
C THR A 23 7.47 -6.36 -3.38
N PRO A 24 6.55 -5.39 -3.27
CA PRO A 24 6.23 -4.78 -1.99
C PRO A 24 5.65 -5.83 -1.03
N GLU A 25 6.02 -5.74 0.24
CA GLU A 25 5.42 -6.60 1.26
C GLU A 25 3.89 -6.43 1.27
N GLY A 26 3.19 -7.56 1.32
CA GLY A 26 1.73 -7.57 1.36
C GLY A 26 1.06 -7.40 0.01
N ALA A 27 1.83 -7.41 -1.08
CA ALA A 27 1.30 -7.43 -2.44
C ALA A 27 1.88 -8.60 -3.25
N LEU A 28 1.16 -8.94 -4.32
CA LEU A 28 1.58 -9.87 -5.35
C LEU A 28 1.64 -9.08 -6.66
N VAL A 29 2.85 -8.94 -7.23
CA VAL A 29 3.04 -8.29 -8.53
C VAL A 29 2.72 -9.29 -9.62
N SER A 30 1.68 -9.01 -10.42
CA SER A 30 1.30 -9.87 -11.54
C SER A 30 2.02 -9.49 -12.83
N GLN A 31 2.24 -8.20 -13.08
CA GLN A 31 2.89 -7.71 -14.31
C GLN A 31 3.81 -6.53 -14.03
N ARG A 32 4.78 -6.33 -14.91
CA ARG A 32 5.73 -5.21 -14.86
C ARG A 32 5.90 -4.63 -16.26
N TYR A 33 5.88 -3.31 -16.36
CA TYR A 33 6.14 -2.56 -17.59
C TYR A 33 7.37 -1.66 -17.39
N ARG A 34 8.05 -1.35 -18.49
CA ARG A 34 9.19 -0.44 -18.50
C ARG A 34 8.79 0.88 -19.16
N ALA A 35 8.96 1.98 -18.44
CA ALA A 35 8.74 3.32 -18.96
C ALA A 35 9.84 3.73 -19.96
N LEU A 36 9.64 4.82 -20.70
CA LEU A 36 10.55 5.27 -21.76
C LEU A 36 11.98 5.49 -21.28
N GLU A 37 12.14 6.10 -20.10
CA GLU A 37 13.45 6.35 -19.47
C GLU A 37 13.84 5.24 -18.47
N GLY A 38 13.16 4.10 -18.52
CA GLY A 38 13.55 2.88 -17.81
C GLY A 38 12.92 2.66 -16.45
N ALA A 39 12.11 3.58 -15.89
CA ALA A 39 11.38 3.32 -14.65
C ALA A 39 10.42 2.13 -14.75
N THR A 40 10.33 1.34 -13.68
CA THR A 40 9.42 0.20 -13.60
C THR A 40 8.02 0.65 -13.20
N VAL A 41 7.00 0.15 -13.90
CA VAL A 41 5.59 0.30 -13.54
C VAL A 41 5.04 -1.08 -13.19
N LEU A 42 4.55 -1.24 -11.96
CA LEU A 42 4.02 -2.49 -11.43
C LEU A 42 2.51 -2.57 -11.67
N VAL A 43 2.02 -3.76 -11.95
CA VAL A 43 0.62 -4.17 -11.73
C VAL A 43 0.64 -5.19 -10.62
N TYR A 44 -0.16 -4.95 -9.59
CA TYR A 44 -0.16 -5.79 -8.41
C TYR A 44 -1.54 -5.88 -7.78
N THR A 45 -1.74 -6.92 -7.00
CA THR A 45 -2.89 -7.10 -6.14
C THR A 45 -2.43 -7.32 -4.70
N ALA A 46 -3.34 -7.27 -3.76
CA ALA A 46 -3.10 -7.70 -2.38
C ALA A 46 -4.16 -8.72 -2.01
N ASP A 47 -3.83 -9.55 -1.01
CA ASP A 47 -4.75 -10.58 -0.53
C ASP A 47 -6.11 -9.95 -0.17
N ALA A 48 -7.17 -10.54 -0.72
CA ALA A 48 -8.51 -9.98 -0.70
C ALA A 48 -9.37 -10.69 0.35
N ASP A 49 -9.99 -9.91 1.23
CA ASP A 49 -10.86 -10.43 2.30
C ASP A 49 -12.11 -11.19 1.81
N ARG A 50 -12.46 -11.10 0.51
CA ARG A 50 -13.73 -11.62 -0.03
C ARG A 50 -13.60 -12.42 -1.34
N GLY A 51 -12.41 -12.94 -1.65
CA GLY A 51 -12.21 -13.83 -2.80
C GLY A 51 -12.25 -13.16 -4.18
N THR A 52 -12.56 -11.86 -4.29
CA THR A 52 -12.36 -11.07 -5.50
C THR A 52 -11.08 -10.25 -5.38
N ALA A 53 -10.08 -10.55 -6.20
CA ALA A 53 -8.85 -9.79 -6.26
C ALA A 53 -9.07 -8.48 -7.02
N TYR A 54 -8.70 -7.37 -6.40
CA TYR A 54 -8.64 -6.05 -7.03
C TYR A 54 -7.18 -5.68 -7.28
N TYR A 55 -6.94 -5.00 -8.40
CA TYR A 55 -5.59 -4.69 -8.85
C TYR A 55 -5.31 -3.19 -8.78
N ALA A 56 -4.04 -2.87 -8.69
CA ALA A 56 -3.53 -1.52 -8.72
C ALA A 56 -2.29 -1.45 -9.61
N ALA A 57 -1.99 -0.24 -10.07
CA ALA A 57 -0.80 0.09 -10.83
C ALA A 57 -0.01 1.18 -10.11
N ALA A 58 1.33 1.06 -10.10
CA ALA A 58 2.21 2.06 -9.51
C ALA A 58 3.52 2.18 -10.27
N CYS A 59 4.02 3.40 -10.46
CA CYS A 59 5.34 3.63 -11.01
C CYS A 59 6.36 3.79 -9.87
N LEU A 60 7.51 3.12 -9.96
CA LEU A 60 8.61 3.25 -9.00
C LEU A 60 9.50 4.47 -9.28
N GLY A 61 9.37 5.09 -10.46
CA GLY A 61 10.11 6.31 -10.83
C GLY A 61 9.39 7.61 -10.47
N CYS A 62 8.09 7.58 -10.18
CA CYS A 62 7.27 8.77 -9.91
C CYS A 62 6.11 8.49 -8.93
N THR A 63 5.27 9.49 -8.69
CA THR A 63 4.15 9.41 -7.73
C THR A 63 2.88 8.76 -8.29
N TYR A 64 2.92 8.20 -9.51
CA TYR A 64 1.76 7.58 -10.14
C TYR A 64 1.28 6.36 -9.34
N ARG A 65 0.01 6.41 -8.91
CA ARG A 65 -0.72 5.33 -8.24
C ARG A 65 -2.14 5.29 -8.81
N ALA A 66 -2.61 4.12 -9.20
CA ALA A 66 -3.97 3.90 -9.67
C ALA A 66 -4.52 2.60 -9.07
N SER A 67 -5.70 2.64 -8.46
CA SER A 67 -6.41 1.46 -7.95
C SER A 67 -7.87 1.40 -8.38
N GLU A 68 -8.35 2.45 -9.04
CA GLU A 68 -9.73 2.66 -9.39
C GLU A 68 -9.82 3.11 -10.86
N THR A 69 -10.92 2.75 -11.50
CA THR A 69 -11.29 3.24 -12.83
C THR A 69 -11.78 4.69 -12.75
N THR A 70 -12.05 5.31 -13.89
CA THR A 70 -12.61 6.68 -13.97
C THR A 70 -14.01 6.81 -13.36
N ALA A 71 -14.68 5.69 -13.08
CA ALA A 71 -15.99 5.64 -12.42
C ALA A 71 -15.88 5.23 -10.93
N ASP A 72 -14.70 5.39 -10.33
CA ASP A 72 -14.39 5.08 -8.93
C ASP A 72 -14.62 3.60 -8.55
N TYR A 73 -14.68 2.70 -9.54
CA TYR A 73 -14.73 1.27 -9.31
C TYR A 73 -13.33 0.68 -9.15
N PRO A 74 -13.11 -0.24 -8.18
CA PRO A 74 -11.87 -1.00 -8.09
C PRO A 74 -11.51 -1.69 -9.41
N MET A 75 -10.24 -1.66 -9.80
CA MET A 75 -9.80 -2.23 -11.08
C MET A 75 -9.69 -3.76 -11.04
N SER A 76 -10.09 -4.39 -12.14
CA SER A 76 -9.65 -5.73 -12.54
C SER A 76 -8.18 -5.74 -12.96
N GLU A 77 -7.58 -6.92 -13.12
CA GLU A 77 -6.19 -7.03 -13.60
C GLU A 77 -6.01 -6.39 -14.99
N ALA A 78 -6.95 -6.64 -15.91
CA ALA A 78 -6.88 -6.11 -17.27
C ALA A 78 -6.92 -4.57 -17.30
N GLU A 79 -7.73 -3.96 -16.42
CA GLU A 79 -7.80 -2.50 -16.29
C GLU A 79 -6.52 -1.92 -15.69
N ALA A 80 -5.99 -2.55 -14.64
CA ALA A 80 -4.72 -2.13 -14.04
C ALA A 80 -3.54 -2.28 -15.02
N ALA A 81 -3.51 -3.37 -15.79
CA ALA A 81 -2.53 -3.59 -16.87
C ALA A 81 -2.64 -2.54 -17.98
N LYS A 82 -3.86 -2.22 -18.43
CA LYS A 82 -4.08 -1.14 -19.39
C LYS A 82 -3.59 0.20 -18.85
N ALA A 83 -3.90 0.53 -17.60
CA ALA A 83 -3.46 1.77 -16.96
C ALA A 83 -1.94 1.83 -16.80
N ALA A 84 -1.31 0.73 -16.38
CA ALA A 84 0.14 0.62 -16.23
C ALA A 84 0.87 0.76 -17.57
N ASN A 85 0.40 0.08 -18.62
CA ASN A 85 0.97 0.18 -19.95
C ASN A 85 0.82 1.58 -20.54
N ALA A 86 -0.36 2.19 -20.40
CA ALA A 86 -0.61 3.56 -20.84
C ALA A 86 0.32 4.55 -20.13
N HIS A 87 0.52 4.39 -18.82
CA HIS A 87 1.47 5.21 -18.07
C HIS A 87 2.91 4.98 -18.53
N ALA A 88 3.35 3.72 -18.67
CA ALA A 88 4.70 3.37 -19.12
C ALA A 88 5.02 3.97 -20.50
N ALA A 89 4.06 3.98 -21.43
CA ALA A 89 4.23 4.55 -22.77
C ALA A 89 4.43 6.07 -22.79
N ALA A 90 4.02 6.79 -21.75
CA ALA A 90 4.14 8.25 -21.66
C ALA A 90 5.16 8.72 -20.60
N CYS A 91 5.49 7.87 -19.62
CA CYS A 91 6.31 8.23 -18.49
C CYS A 91 7.80 8.32 -18.87
N ARG A 92 8.41 9.46 -18.53
CA ARG A 92 9.85 9.73 -18.70
C ARG A 92 10.60 9.76 -17.37
N ALA A 93 10.06 9.08 -16.36
CA ALA A 93 10.76 8.98 -15.08
C ALA A 93 11.98 8.07 -15.22
N MET A 94 13.11 8.53 -14.69
CA MET A 94 14.31 7.70 -14.53
C MET A 94 14.08 6.64 -13.42
N PRO A 95 14.81 5.52 -13.41
CA PRO A 95 14.76 4.55 -12.34
C PRO A 95 15.22 5.20 -11.02
N ARG A 96 14.37 5.18 -9.98
CA ARG A 96 14.68 5.71 -8.65
C ARG A 96 15.00 4.63 -7.61
N GLY A 97 15.13 3.38 -8.04
CA GLY A 97 15.24 2.25 -7.13
C GLY A 97 13.88 1.87 -6.51
N VAL A 98 13.94 1.04 -5.47
CA VAL A 98 12.78 0.63 -4.68
C VAL A 98 12.50 1.68 -3.60
N PRO A 99 11.24 2.06 -3.33
CA PRO A 99 10.90 2.95 -2.23
C PRO A 99 11.42 2.43 -0.89
N ALA A 100 11.96 3.32 -0.05
CA ALA A 100 12.34 2.95 1.30
C ALA A 100 11.13 2.41 2.07
N ARG A 101 11.33 1.34 2.84
CA ARG A 101 10.29 0.82 3.72
C ARG A 101 10.04 1.84 4.83
N PRO A 102 8.80 2.34 5.01
CA PRO A 102 8.51 3.27 6.09
C PRO A 102 8.69 2.59 7.45
N GLU A 103 9.12 3.37 8.44
CA GLU A 103 9.06 2.95 9.84
C GLU A 103 7.60 2.79 10.29
N ASP A 104 7.37 2.10 11.41
CA ASP A 104 6.00 1.82 11.85
C ASP A 104 5.14 3.08 12.09
N PRO A 105 5.65 4.17 12.72
CA PRO A 105 4.86 5.40 12.87
C PRO A 105 4.46 6.01 11.53
N GLU A 106 5.36 6.02 10.55
CA GLU A 106 5.09 6.54 9.21
C GLU A 106 4.05 5.67 8.47
N ALA A 107 4.16 4.35 8.58
CA ALA A 107 3.20 3.41 8.01
C ALA A 107 1.80 3.57 8.61
N VAL A 108 1.71 3.80 9.93
CA VAL A 108 0.46 4.10 10.63
C VAL A 108 -0.16 5.38 10.09
N GLU A 109 0.63 6.45 9.93
CA GLU A 109 0.14 7.73 9.41
C GLU A 109 -0.35 7.64 7.96
N LEU A 110 0.28 6.81 7.12
CA LEU A 110 -0.22 6.54 5.76
C LEU A 110 -1.62 5.92 5.78
N VAL A 111 -1.84 4.90 6.62
CA VAL A 111 -3.15 4.25 6.79
C VAL A 111 -4.17 5.24 7.36
N ARG A 112 -3.80 5.95 8.42
CA ARG A 112 -4.67 6.93 9.10
C ARG A 112 -5.07 8.06 8.16
N SER A 113 -4.13 8.60 7.37
CA SER A 113 -4.40 9.64 6.38
C SER A 113 -5.35 9.17 5.28
N ARG A 114 -5.22 7.93 4.80
CA ARG A 114 -6.15 7.33 3.84
C ARG A 114 -7.56 7.26 4.42
N LEU A 115 -7.69 6.72 5.63
CA LEU A 115 -8.96 6.60 6.34
C LEU A 115 -9.58 7.97 6.65
N SER A 116 -8.78 8.97 7.00
CA SER A 116 -9.25 10.33 7.28
C SER A 116 -10.00 10.96 6.11
N ARG A 117 -9.59 10.67 4.86
CA ARG A 117 -10.31 11.13 3.65
C ARG A 117 -11.74 10.59 3.58
N HIS A 118 -12.03 9.47 4.23
CA HIS A 118 -13.36 8.87 4.27
C HIS A 118 -14.29 9.48 5.32
N ARG A 119 -13.77 10.40 6.15
CA ARG A 119 -14.58 11.16 7.13
C ARG A 119 -15.37 12.31 6.52
N TYR A 120 -15.02 12.73 5.31
CA TYR A 120 -15.78 13.72 4.55
C TYR A 120 -17.04 13.05 3.98
N GLY A 121 -18.14 13.13 4.73
CA GLY A 121 -19.42 12.52 4.39
C GLY A 121 -20.46 12.73 5.48
N THR A 122 -21.69 12.27 5.24
CA THR A 122 -22.81 12.41 6.19
C THR A 122 -23.06 11.16 7.03
N GLY A 123 -22.29 10.09 6.84
CA GLY A 123 -22.49 8.84 7.57
C GLY A 123 -21.25 7.95 7.55
N PRO A 124 -21.26 6.86 8.33
CA PRO A 124 -20.13 5.94 8.43
C PRO A 124 -19.78 5.32 7.07
N ARG A 125 -18.50 5.31 6.70
CA ARG A 125 -18.01 4.67 5.47
C ARG A 125 -17.33 3.35 5.81
N ARG A 126 -17.82 2.27 5.21
CA ARG A 126 -17.20 0.95 5.33
C ARG A 126 -15.79 0.97 4.76
N VAL A 127 -14.86 0.37 5.48
CA VAL A 127 -13.47 0.19 5.05
C VAL A 127 -13.28 -1.21 4.53
N HIS A 128 -12.69 -1.32 3.35
CA HIS A 128 -12.28 -2.58 2.76
C HIS A 128 -10.76 -2.65 2.70
N ILE A 129 -10.16 -3.84 2.85
CA ILE A 129 -8.71 -4.01 2.68
C ILE A 129 -8.24 -3.56 1.28
N ALA A 130 -9.11 -3.69 0.28
CA ALA A 130 -8.87 -3.20 -1.07
C ALA A 130 -8.67 -1.67 -1.14
N ASP A 131 -9.20 -0.88 -0.19
CA ASP A 131 -9.02 0.57 -0.13
C ASP A 131 -7.55 0.98 0.03
N PHE A 132 -6.69 0.05 0.48
CA PHE A 132 -5.26 0.23 0.67
C PHE A 132 -4.42 -0.26 -0.51
N ASN A 133 -5.02 -0.81 -1.58
CA ASN A 133 -4.25 -1.34 -2.71
C ASN A 133 -3.38 -0.27 -3.37
N ALA A 134 -3.88 0.95 -3.56
CA ALA A 134 -3.06 2.08 -4.06
C ALA A 134 -1.85 2.41 -3.17
N LEU A 135 -1.89 2.05 -1.89
CA LEU A 135 -0.85 2.38 -0.92
C LEU A 135 0.17 1.26 -0.71
N ARG A 136 -0.04 0.04 -1.21
CA ARG A 136 0.82 -1.11 -0.87
C ARG A 136 2.29 -0.91 -1.21
N VAL A 137 2.59 -0.19 -2.29
CA VAL A 137 3.97 0.15 -2.67
C VAL A 137 4.65 1.05 -1.64
N ASP A 138 3.91 2.01 -1.10
CA ASP A 138 4.45 2.98 -0.15
C ASP A 138 4.41 2.44 1.29
N LEU A 139 3.35 1.71 1.63
CA LEU A 139 3.11 1.14 2.95
C LEU A 139 4.06 -0.03 3.25
N GLN A 140 4.27 -0.93 2.28
CA GLN A 140 5.08 -2.15 2.43
C GLN A 140 4.74 -2.91 3.72
N ARG A 141 3.45 -3.22 3.92
CA ARG A 141 2.93 -4.01 5.04
C ARG A 141 1.95 -5.06 4.56
N SER A 142 2.02 -6.22 5.20
CA SER A 142 1.10 -7.33 4.99
C SER A 142 -0.37 -6.99 5.32
N THR A 143 -1.32 -7.71 4.72
CA THR A 143 -2.75 -7.60 5.07
C THR A 143 -3.02 -7.84 6.56
N PRO A 144 -2.42 -8.86 7.21
CA PRO A 144 -2.55 -9.05 8.66
C PRO A 144 -2.11 -7.83 9.48
N TRP A 145 -1.02 -7.17 9.10
CA TRP A 145 -0.57 -5.95 9.80
C TRP A 145 -1.61 -4.83 9.68
N ILE A 146 -2.17 -4.61 8.49
CA ILE A 146 -3.22 -3.60 8.29
C ILE A 146 -4.44 -3.93 9.14
N LYS A 147 -4.89 -5.19 9.18
CA LYS A 147 -6.01 -5.62 10.01
C LYS A 147 -5.77 -5.35 11.49
N ALA A 148 -4.60 -5.75 12.02
CA ALA A 148 -4.25 -5.50 13.40
C ALA A 148 -4.22 -4.00 13.74
N LEU A 149 -3.74 -3.17 12.81
CA LEU A 149 -3.79 -1.72 12.98
C LEU A 149 -5.24 -1.19 13.00
N LEU A 150 -6.11 -1.65 12.10
CA LEU A 150 -7.53 -1.27 12.10
C LEU A 150 -8.23 -1.68 13.40
N GLU A 151 -7.92 -2.87 13.93
CA GLU A 151 -8.43 -3.33 15.23
C GLU A 151 -7.95 -2.43 16.37
N SER A 152 -6.66 -2.11 16.39
CA SER A 152 -6.08 -1.20 17.38
C SER A 152 -6.70 0.20 17.33
N LEU A 153 -6.86 0.77 16.12
CA LEU A 153 -7.51 2.07 15.93
C LEU A 153 -8.97 2.04 16.37
N ALA A 154 -9.71 0.96 16.08
CA ALA A 154 -11.10 0.85 16.49
C ALA A 154 -11.27 0.75 18.02
N GLN A 155 -10.27 0.17 18.72
CA GLN A 155 -10.26 0.10 20.19
C GLN A 155 -9.84 1.42 20.84
N THR A 156 -8.85 2.10 20.27
CA THR A 156 -8.23 3.29 20.87
C THR A 156 -8.93 4.59 20.47
N GLU A 157 -9.54 4.65 19.29
CA GLU A 157 -10.19 5.83 18.73
C GLU A 157 -11.57 5.48 18.13
N PRO A 158 -12.56 5.07 18.94
CA PRO A 158 -13.88 4.66 18.45
C PRO A 158 -14.67 5.78 17.74
N GLY A 159 -14.35 7.05 18.01
CA GLY A 159 -14.91 8.20 17.28
C GLY A 159 -14.27 8.44 15.90
N PHE A 160 -13.20 7.70 15.58
CA PHE A 160 -12.56 7.72 14.26
C PHE A 160 -12.91 6.46 13.46
N LEU A 161 -12.78 5.29 14.07
CA LEU A 161 -13.01 4.00 13.43
C LEU A 161 -13.79 3.10 14.39
N THR A 162 -14.80 2.40 13.88
CA THR A 162 -15.56 1.40 14.65
C THR A 162 -15.36 0.02 14.06
N ALA A 163 -15.35 -1.01 14.91
CA ALA A 163 -15.30 -2.41 14.52
C ALA A 163 -16.61 -3.13 14.92
N THR A 164 -17.15 -3.97 14.05
CA THR A 164 -18.35 -4.79 14.32
C THR A 164 -18.16 -6.19 13.74
N LEU A 165 -18.51 -7.23 14.49
CA LEU A 165 -18.47 -8.61 13.99
C LEU A 165 -19.67 -8.86 13.07
N ASP A 166 -19.46 -9.43 11.87
CA ASP A 166 -20.53 -9.68 10.88
C ASP A 166 -20.74 -11.16 10.51
N GLY A 167 -20.28 -12.08 11.35
CA GLY A 167 -20.36 -13.52 11.08
C GLY A 167 -19.40 -14.02 9.98
N GLN A 168 -18.85 -13.12 9.16
CA GLN A 168 -17.80 -13.40 8.16
C GLN A 168 -16.44 -12.79 8.55
N GLY A 169 -16.42 -11.87 9.51
CA GLY A 169 -15.21 -11.31 10.11
C GLY A 169 -15.50 -10.01 10.85
N THR A 170 -14.46 -9.18 10.95
CA THR A 170 -14.57 -7.83 11.51
C THR A 170 -14.84 -6.83 10.39
N LEU A 171 -15.90 -6.05 10.56
CA LEU A 171 -16.20 -4.90 9.72
C LEU A 171 -15.73 -3.62 10.36
N PHE A 172 -14.96 -2.87 9.61
CA PHE A 172 -14.49 -1.55 10.00
C PHE A 172 -15.30 -0.47 9.29
N ALA A 173 -15.65 0.58 10.02
CA ALA A 173 -16.29 1.76 9.44
C ALA A 173 -15.64 3.03 9.99
N VAL A 174 -15.22 3.91 9.10
CA VAL A 174 -14.73 5.25 9.44
C VAL A 174 -15.93 6.10 9.80
N GLN A 175 -15.86 6.78 10.93
CA GLN A 175 -16.88 7.70 11.41
C GLN A 175 -16.68 9.08 10.77
N PRO A 176 -17.76 9.76 10.34
CA PRO A 176 -17.64 11.11 9.80
C PRO A 176 -17.04 12.07 10.83
N PHE A 177 -16.64 13.27 10.41
CA PHE A 177 -16.39 14.33 11.38
C PHE A 177 -17.69 14.64 12.12
N ASP A 178 -17.61 14.76 13.44
CA ASP A 178 -18.73 15.26 14.23
C ASP A 178 -19.14 16.61 13.65
N ARG A 179 -20.39 16.71 13.18
CA ARG A 179 -20.95 18.02 12.84
C ARG A 179 -21.13 18.78 14.16
N PRO A 180 -20.65 20.02 14.27
CA PRO A 180 -21.05 20.90 15.36
C PRO A 180 -22.56 21.15 15.34
#